data_AF-A0A2E8LAS4-F1
#
_entry.id   AF-A0A2E8LAS4-F1
#
_cell.length_a   1.000
_cell.length_b   1.000
_cell.length_c   1.000
_cell.angle_alpha   90.00
_cell.angle_beta   90.00
_cell.angle_gamma   90.00
#
_symmetry.space_group_name_H-M   'P 1'
#
loop_
_entity.id
_entity.type
_entity.pdbx_description
1 polymer ?
#
loop_
_entity_poly.entity_id
_entity_poly.type
_entity_poly.pdbx_seq_one_letter_code
_entity_poly.pdbx_strand_id
1 'polypeptide(L)'
;FREFAGSTEQHPVLADAHRALGNWADVDALWAELGEASPSAELVVEGRIVVAGAKADQGDLTSAIRLLEQNWKPPKRPMGHHLRRAYALADLYDRAGRAPRARELFSWVAGHAPDLADVQQRVKALS
;
A
#
# COMPACT_ATOMS: atom_id res chain seq x y z
N PHE A 1 -3.41 -32.44 5.50
CA PHE A 1 -3.24 -31.18 4.75
C PHE A 1 -4.56 -30.80 4.09
N ARG A 2 -5.49 -30.24 4.86
CA ARG A 2 -6.82 -29.86 4.37
C ARG A 2 -7.32 -28.70 5.24
N GLU A 3 -7.00 -27.48 4.83
CA GLU A 3 -7.61 -26.23 5.34
C GLU A 3 -7.28 -25.01 4.45
N PHE A 4 -7.14 -25.19 3.13
CA PHE A 4 -6.78 -24.10 2.20
C PHE A 4 -7.97 -23.50 1.44
N ALA A 5 -9.21 -23.97 1.65
CA ALA A 5 -10.37 -23.55 0.84
C ALA A 5 -11.05 -22.26 1.32
N GLY A 6 -10.43 -21.48 2.21
CA GLY A 6 -11.01 -20.22 2.72
C GLY A 6 -10.01 -19.26 3.36
N SER A 7 -8.71 -19.44 3.12
CA SER A 7 -7.68 -18.57 3.69
C SER A 7 -7.39 -17.40 2.76
N THR A 8 -7.76 -16.18 3.18
CA THR A 8 -7.51 -14.95 2.43
C THR A 8 -6.07 -14.44 2.55
N GLU A 9 -5.20 -15.17 3.25
CA GLU A 9 -3.78 -14.84 3.49
C GLU A 9 -3.00 -14.61 2.19
N GLN A 10 -3.36 -15.30 1.11
CA GLN A 10 -2.72 -15.15 -0.20
C GLN A 10 -3.35 -14.09 -1.10
N HIS A 11 -4.48 -13.48 -0.69
CA HIS A 11 -5.22 -12.54 -1.53
C HIS A 11 -4.37 -11.34 -1.96
N PRO A 12 -3.54 -10.70 -1.11
CA PRO A 12 -2.70 -9.59 -1.56
C PRO A 12 -1.71 -9.99 -2.65
N VAL A 13 -1.11 -11.18 -2.55
CA VAL A 13 -0.14 -11.69 -3.55
C VAL A 13 -0.85 -11.99 -4.87
N LEU A 14 -2.01 -12.65 -4.82
CA LEU A 14 -2.82 -12.92 -6.00
C LEU A 14 -3.29 -11.61 -6.66
N ALA A 15 -3.80 -10.68 -5.86
CA ALA A 15 -4.24 -9.37 -6.34
C ALA A 15 -3.09 -8.60 -7.00
N ASP A 16 -1.86 -8.71 -6.48
CA ASP A 16 -0.70 -8.05 -7.09
C ASP A 16 -0.33 -8.67 -8.44
N ALA A 17 -0.44 -10.00 -8.58
CA ALA A 17 -0.28 -10.67 -9.87
C ALA A 17 -1.35 -10.24 -10.88
N HIS A 18 -2.62 -10.15 -10.47
CA HIS A 18 -3.70 -9.64 -11.33
C HIS A 18 -3.48 -8.17 -11.69
N ARG A 19 -3.00 -7.33 -10.76
CA ARG A 19 -2.62 -5.94 -11.01
C ARG A 19 -1.55 -5.85 -12.11
N ALA A 20 -0.49 -6.66 -12.01
CA ALA A 20 0.59 -6.67 -13.00
C ALA A 20 0.12 -7.07 -14.42
N LEU A 21 -0.94 -7.88 -14.50
CA LEU A 21 -1.56 -8.29 -15.77
C LEU A 21 -2.64 -7.32 -16.27
N GLY A 22 -2.99 -6.30 -15.50
CA GLY A 22 -4.09 -5.37 -15.84
C GLY A 22 -5.49 -5.91 -15.58
N ASN A 23 -5.62 -6.99 -14.81
CA ASN A 23 -6.88 -7.65 -14.51
C ASN A 23 -7.59 -6.96 -13.33
N TRP A 24 -8.03 -5.72 -13.53
CA TRP A 24 -8.55 -4.86 -12.46
C TRP A 24 -9.77 -5.41 -11.73
N ALA A 25 -10.66 -6.10 -12.46
CA ALA A 25 -11.86 -6.71 -11.87
C ALA A 25 -11.50 -7.79 -10.83
N ASP A 26 -10.46 -8.59 -11.09
CA ASP A 26 -9.99 -9.61 -10.15
C ASP A 26 -9.33 -8.99 -8.91
N VAL A 27 -8.63 -7.86 -9.08
CA VAL A 27 -8.08 -7.09 -7.95
C VAL A 27 -9.19 -6.61 -7.02
N ASP A 28 -10.26 -6.04 -7.59
CA ASP A 28 -11.40 -5.55 -6.82
C ASP A 28 -12.18 -6.71 -6.16
N ALA A 29 -12.32 -7.86 -6.83
CA ALA A 29 -12.96 -9.06 -6.27
C ALA A 29 -12.18 -9.61 -5.06
N LEU A 30 -10.87 -9.81 -5.21
CA LEU A 30 -10.00 -10.30 -4.14
C LEU A 30 -9.97 -9.34 -2.94
N TRP A 31 -10.07 -8.02 -3.19
CA TRP A 31 -10.19 -7.01 -2.14
C TRP A 31 -11.52 -7.09 -1.39
N ALA A 32 -12.64 -7.28 -2.10
CA ALA A 32 -13.95 -7.46 -1.48
C ALA A 32 -13.98 -8.71 -0.60
N GLU A 33 -13.52 -9.84 -1.13
CA GLU A 33 -13.42 -11.12 -0.39
C GLU A 33 -12.51 -11.01 0.83
N LEU A 34 -11.38 -10.29 0.70
CA LEU A 34 -10.50 -10.01 1.82
C LEU A 34 -11.22 -9.21 2.92
N GLY A 35 -12.05 -8.24 2.56
CA GLY A 35 -12.85 -7.46 3.51
C GLY A 35 -13.90 -8.29 4.25
N GLU A 36 -14.56 -9.21 3.56
CA GLU A 36 -15.58 -10.10 4.14
C GLU A 36 -15.00 -11.09 5.15
N ALA A 37 -13.75 -11.52 4.94
CA ALA A 37 -13.08 -12.49 5.80
C ALA A 37 -12.60 -11.92 7.16
N SER A 38 -12.78 -10.62 7.44
CA SER A 38 -12.32 -9.95 8.67
C SER A 38 -10.86 -10.28 9.09
N PRO A 39 -9.87 -10.07 8.20
CA PRO A 39 -8.51 -10.53 8.39
C PRO A 39 -7.71 -9.66 9.37
N SER A 40 -6.45 -10.05 9.61
CA SER A 40 -5.52 -9.27 10.42
C SER A 40 -5.28 -7.87 9.84
N ALA A 41 -4.96 -6.90 10.72
CA ALA A 41 -4.69 -5.52 10.29
C ALA A 41 -3.52 -5.41 9.30
N GLU A 42 -2.51 -6.28 9.43
CA GLU A 42 -1.39 -6.36 8.49
C GLU A 42 -1.88 -6.77 7.10
N LEU A 43 -2.68 -7.83 7.01
CA LEU A 43 -3.19 -8.33 5.74
C LEU A 43 -4.14 -7.33 5.06
N VAL A 44 -4.99 -6.63 5.83
CA VAL A 44 -5.80 -5.51 5.32
C VAL A 44 -4.92 -4.44 4.69
N VAL A 45 -3.80 -4.11 5.33
CA VAL A 45 -2.88 -3.07 4.82
C VAL A 45 -2.21 -3.52 3.53
N GLU A 46 -1.75 -4.77 3.43
CA GLU A 46 -1.16 -5.30 2.19
C GLU A 46 -2.16 -5.26 1.03
N GLY A 47 -3.39 -5.80 1.23
CA GLY A 47 -4.44 -5.74 0.21
C GLY A 47 -4.77 -4.31 -0.21
N ARG A 48 -4.82 -3.38 0.75
CA ARG A 48 -5.06 -1.97 0.48
C ARG A 48 -3.97 -1.31 -0.35
N ILE A 49 -2.69 -1.65 -0.11
CA ILE A 49 -1.55 -1.16 -0.91
C ILE A 49 -1.68 -1.64 -2.35
N VAL A 50 -2.00 -2.90 -2.57
CA VAL A 50 -2.18 -3.49 -3.91
C VAL A 50 -3.32 -2.81 -4.68
N VAL A 51 -4.47 -2.64 -4.05
CA VAL A 51 -5.64 -1.97 -4.66
C VAL A 51 -5.34 -0.50 -4.96
N ALA A 52 -4.64 0.21 -4.07
CA ALA A 52 -4.22 1.58 -4.33
C ALA A 52 -3.25 1.65 -5.53
N GLY A 53 -2.31 0.70 -5.61
CA GLY A 53 -1.43 0.53 -6.77
C GLY A 53 -2.23 0.34 -8.06
N ALA A 54 -3.20 -0.57 -8.08
CA ALA A 54 -4.03 -0.83 -9.25
C ALA A 54 -4.82 0.40 -9.72
N LYS A 55 -5.31 1.23 -8.79
CA LYS A 55 -5.96 2.51 -9.12
C LYS A 55 -4.98 3.51 -9.71
N ALA A 56 -3.78 3.60 -9.14
CA ALA A 56 -2.72 4.47 -9.64
C ALA A 56 -2.22 4.05 -11.02
N ASP A 57 -2.15 2.75 -11.30
CA ASP A 57 -1.74 2.18 -12.58
C ASP A 57 -2.79 2.46 -13.68
N GLN A 58 -4.06 2.64 -13.30
CA GLN A 58 -5.14 3.13 -14.16
C GLN A 58 -5.17 4.67 -14.32
N GLY A 59 -4.24 5.39 -13.68
CA GLY A 59 -4.16 6.86 -13.70
C GLY A 59 -5.03 7.55 -12.64
N ASP A 60 -5.78 6.81 -11.82
CA ASP A 60 -6.58 7.37 -10.73
C ASP A 60 -5.76 7.52 -9.44
N LEU A 61 -4.81 8.45 -9.47
CA LEU A 61 -3.99 8.80 -8.30
C LEU A 61 -4.84 9.34 -7.13
N THR A 62 -5.96 10.00 -7.42
CA THR A 62 -6.82 10.60 -6.39
C THR A 62 -7.45 9.52 -5.53
N SER A 63 -8.06 8.50 -6.14
CA SER A 63 -8.66 7.39 -5.40
C SER A 63 -7.61 6.51 -4.73
N ALA A 64 -6.45 6.31 -5.36
CA ALA A 64 -5.33 5.58 -4.76
C ALA A 64 -4.87 6.24 -3.46
N ILE A 65 -4.65 7.56 -3.47
CA ILE A 65 -4.28 8.35 -2.29
C ILE A 65 -5.38 8.26 -1.22
N ARG A 66 -6.64 8.51 -1.60
CA ARG A 66 -7.77 8.48 -0.66
C ARG A 66 -7.88 7.13 0.06
N LEU A 67 -7.64 6.04 -0.67
CA LEU A 67 -7.66 4.70 -0.09
C LEU A 67 -6.56 4.53 0.96
N LEU A 68 -5.32 4.95 0.66
CA LEU A 68 -4.22 4.87 1.62
C LEU A 68 -4.29 5.91 2.75
N GLU A 69 -5.03 6.99 2.60
CA GLU A 69 -5.29 7.98 3.67
C GLU A 69 -6.36 7.52 4.67
N GLN A 70 -7.23 6.57 4.29
CA GLN A 70 -8.37 6.18 5.11
C GLN A 70 -7.95 5.65 6.50
N ASN A 71 -8.28 6.39 7.57
CA ASN A 71 -7.85 6.07 8.94
C ASN A 71 -6.33 5.97 9.09
N TRP A 72 -5.57 6.67 8.25
CA TRP A 72 -4.11 6.72 8.34
C TRP A 72 -3.67 7.79 9.35
N LYS A 73 -2.83 7.36 10.29
CA LYS A 73 -2.02 8.24 11.13
C LYS A 73 -0.71 7.52 11.43
N PRO A 74 0.47 8.14 11.22
CA PRO A 74 1.74 7.52 11.58
C PRO A 74 1.79 7.21 13.08
N PRO A 75 1.96 5.94 13.50
CA PRO A 75 2.05 5.58 14.92
C PRO A 75 3.43 5.92 15.48
N LYS A 76 3.53 6.12 16.80
CA LYS A 76 4.83 6.39 17.47
C LYS A 76 5.82 5.23 17.41
N ARG A 77 5.32 3.99 17.31
CA ARG A 77 6.11 2.76 17.21
C ARG A 77 5.56 1.94 16.05
N PRO A 78 5.98 2.24 14.81
CA PRO A 78 5.42 1.58 13.64
C PRO A 78 5.90 0.13 13.53
N MET A 79 4.98 -0.70 13.04
CA MET A 79 5.27 -2.07 12.58
C MET A 79 5.50 -2.06 11.06
N GLY A 80 5.98 -3.18 10.51
CA GLY A 80 6.31 -3.31 9.08
C GLY A 80 5.21 -2.82 8.12
N HIS A 81 3.97 -3.27 8.30
CA HIS A 81 2.84 -2.85 7.45
C HIS A 81 2.53 -1.35 7.54
N HIS A 82 2.74 -0.71 8.70
CA HIS A 82 2.60 0.75 8.81
C HIS A 82 3.65 1.47 7.95
N LEU A 83 4.88 0.99 7.97
CA LEU A 83 5.98 1.55 7.17
C LEU A 83 5.75 1.34 5.68
N ARG A 84 5.30 0.14 5.26
CA ARG A 84 4.94 -0.14 3.87
C ARG A 84 3.79 0.74 3.38
N ARG A 85 2.75 0.94 4.19
CA ARG A 85 1.65 1.86 3.87
C ARG A 85 2.12 3.31 3.74
N ALA A 86 2.96 3.76 4.66
CA ALA A 86 3.52 5.11 4.63
C ALA A 86 4.37 5.34 3.37
N TYR A 87 5.23 4.38 3.04
CA TYR A 87 6.05 4.43 1.83
C TYR A 87 5.15 4.50 0.57
N ALA A 88 4.16 3.60 0.45
CA ALA A 88 3.26 3.59 -0.69
C ALA A 88 2.46 4.90 -0.83
N LEU A 89 1.98 5.47 0.29
CA LEU A 89 1.30 6.76 0.28
C LEU A 89 2.25 7.91 -0.12
N ALA A 90 3.51 7.86 0.30
CA ALA A 90 4.51 8.86 -0.06
C ALA A 90 4.82 8.82 -1.57
N ASP A 91 4.96 7.64 -2.16
CA ASP A 91 5.14 7.46 -3.61
C ASP A 91 3.93 7.99 -4.40
N LEU A 92 2.71 7.72 -3.93
CA LEU A 92 1.50 8.28 -4.56
C LEU A 92 1.44 9.81 -4.47
N TYR A 93 1.85 10.39 -3.34
CA TYR A 93 1.96 11.85 -3.22
C TYR A 93 2.99 12.42 -4.19
N ASP A 94 4.14 11.77 -4.35
CA ASP A 94 5.19 12.20 -5.28
C ASP A 94 4.68 12.19 -6.73
N ARG A 95 4.11 11.04 -7.15
CA ARG A 95 3.47 10.88 -8.47
C ARG A 95 2.36 11.90 -8.74
N ALA A 96 1.63 12.32 -7.70
CA ALA A 96 0.60 13.35 -7.80
C ALA A 96 1.13 14.79 -7.71
N GLY A 97 2.45 15.00 -7.72
CA GLY A 97 3.09 16.31 -7.63
C GLY A 97 3.01 16.97 -6.24
N ARG A 98 2.64 16.21 -5.20
CA ARG A 98 2.51 16.69 -3.82
C ARG A 98 3.83 16.54 -3.06
N ALA A 99 4.91 17.08 -3.62
CA ALA A 99 6.28 16.90 -3.13
C ALA A 99 6.49 17.19 -1.63
N PRO A 100 5.90 18.23 -1.01
CA PRO A 100 6.06 18.44 0.43
C PRO A 100 5.52 17.28 1.30
N ARG A 101 4.37 16.72 0.92
CA ARG A 101 3.74 15.58 1.62
C ARG A 101 4.52 14.29 1.41
N ALA A 102 4.98 14.07 0.18
CA ALA A 102 5.84 12.93 -0.15
C ALA A 102 7.12 12.97 0.68
N ARG A 103 7.82 14.13 0.72
CA ARG A 103 9.05 14.32 1.49
C ARG A 103 8.85 14.07 2.97
N GLU A 104 7.79 14.65 3.56
CA GLU A 104 7.47 14.45 4.98
C GLU A 104 7.36 12.96 5.32
N LEU A 105 6.61 12.21 4.51
CA LEU A 105 6.31 10.82 4.81
C LEU A 105 7.48 9.89 4.48
N PHE A 106 8.21 10.10 3.38
CA PHE A 106 9.46 9.39 3.11
C PHE A 106 10.51 9.64 4.19
N SER A 107 10.64 10.88 4.69
CA SER A 107 11.58 11.20 5.79
C SER A 107 11.18 10.49 7.07
N TRP A 108 9.88 10.42 7.37
CA TRP A 108 9.38 9.66 8.51
C TRP A 108 9.69 8.16 8.38
N VAL A 109 9.50 7.56 7.20
CA VAL A 109 9.87 6.16 6.94
C VAL A 109 11.37 5.96 7.09
N ALA A 110 12.19 6.80 6.47
CA ALA A 110 13.66 6.74 6.54
C ALA A 110 14.20 6.79 7.97
N GLY A 111 13.55 7.56 8.86
CA GLY A 111 13.92 7.64 10.27
C GLY A 111 13.61 6.38 11.08
N HIS A 112 12.70 5.52 10.63
CA HIS A 112 12.31 4.28 11.32
C HIS A 112 12.86 3.02 10.67
N ALA A 113 12.99 3.00 9.35
CA ALA A 113 13.46 1.88 8.56
C ALA A 113 14.28 2.40 7.36
N PRO A 114 15.54 2.80 7.58
CA PRO A 114 16.37 3.42 6.55
C PRO A 114 16.65 2.48 5.37
N ASP A 115 16.59 1.16 5.58
CA ASP A 115 16.82 0.14 4.55
C ASP A 115 15.55 -0.32 3.83
N LEU A 116 14.39 0.31 4.11
CA LEU A 116 13.14 -0.04 3.43
C LEU A 116 13.16 0.46 1.98
N ALA A 117 13.20 -0.49 1.04
CA ALA A 117 13.22 -0.23 -0.40
C ALA A 117 14.32 0.79 -0.77
N ASP A 118 13.98 1.85 -1.48
CA ASP A 118 14.87 2.94 -1.91
C ASP A 118 14.58 4.26 -1.14
N VAL A 119 14.08 4.19 0.10
CA VAL A 119 13.57 5.37 0.82
C VAL A 119 14.60 6.48 0.96
N GLN A 120 15.87 6.15 1.17
CA GLN A 120 16.95 7.15 1.26
C GLN A 120 17.15 7.90 -0.05
N GLN A 121 17.07 7.20 -1.19
CA GLN A 121 17.13 7.82 -2.50
C GLN A 121 15.93 8.75 -2.72
N ARG A 122 14.73 8.33 -2.32
CA ARG A 122 13.50 9.13 -2.44
C ARG A 122 13.56 10.43 -1.64
N VAL A 123 14.02 10.38 -0.38
CA VAL A 123 14.22 11.59 0.45
C VAL A 123 15.20 12.55 -0.21
N LYS A 124 16.33 12.05 -0.72
CA LYS A 124 17.35 12.87 -1.37
C LYS A 124 16.84 13.52 -2.66
N ALA A 125 16.07 12.79 -3.47
CA ALA A 125 15.51 13.31 -4.73
C ALA A 125 14.48 14.43 -4.51
N LEU A 126 13.81 14.41 -3.36
CA LEU A 126 12.81 15.41 -3.00
C LEU A 126 13.39 16.57 -2.19
N SER A 127 14.67 16.56 -1.81
CA SER A 127 15.29 17.63 -1.02
C SER A 127 15.70 18.82 -1.89
#